data_AF-A0AAW6XEL2-F1
#
_entry.id   AF-A0AAW6XEL2-F1
#
_cell.length_a   1.000
_cell.length_b   1.000
_cell.length_c   1.000
_cell.angle_alpha   90.00
_cell.angle_beta   90.00
_cell.angle_gamma   90.00
#
_symmetry.space_group_name_H-M   'P 1'
#
loop_
_entity.id
_entity.type
_entity.pdbx_description
1 polymer ?
#
loop_
_entity_poly.entity_id
_entity_poly.type
_entity_poly.pdbx_seq_one_letter_code
_entity_poly.pdbx_strand_id
1 'polypeptide(L)'
;VFDVDREGAAIDWSDRNAPAPNITVKNPVNGHAHLLYALNIAVRTAPDSSVKALKYAAAIERSLCEKLCADVNYSGLICKNPFHLEWQVMEWREEAYTLGELADYLDLSASARRSID
;
A
#
# COMPACT_ATOMS: atom_id res chain seq x y z
N VAL A 1 -3.20 -1.44 2.65
CA VAL A 1 -3.52 0.00 2.84
C VAL A 1 -2.32 0.65 3.48
N PHE A 2 -1.93 1.83 3.02
CA PHE A 2 -0.76 2.53 3.56
C PHE A 2 -1.20 3.87 4.14
N ASP A 3 -0.80 4.15 5.39
CA ASP A 3 -1.05 5.43 6.03
C ASP A 3 0.13 6.37 5.81
N VAL A 4 -0.18 7.59 5.42
CA VAL A 4 0.79 8.57 4.98
C VAL A 4 0.50 9.90 5.68
N ASP A 5 1.33 10.19 6.69
CA ASP A 5 1.18 11.32 7.61
C ASP A 5 2.03 12.52 7.21
N ARG A 6 1.66 13.17 6.12
CA ARG A 6 2.30 14.41 5.67
C ARG A 6 1.39 15.19 4.73
N GLU A 7 1.72 16.46 4.56
CA GLU A 7 1.05 17.29 3.56
C GLU A 7 1.32 16.74 2.14
N GLY A 8 0.29 16.69 1.29
CA GLY A 8 0.40 16.12 -0.06
C GLY A 8 0.31 14.60 -0.16
N ALA A 9 0.05 13.88 0.95
CA ALA A 9 -0.01 12.41 1.01
C ALA A 9 -0.87 11.74 -0.08
N ALA A 10 -1.91 12.40 -0.56
CA ALA A 10 -2.81 11.85 -1.58
C ALA A 10 -2.24 11.84 -3.01
N ILE A 11 -1.16 12.58 -3.28
CA ILE A 11 -0.60 12.73 -4.64
C ILE A 11 0.90 12.44 -4.73
N ASP A 12 1.62 12.52 -3.62
CA ASP A 12 3.08 12.44 -3.62
C ASP A 12 3.66 11.04 -3.95
N TRP A 13 2.80 10.03 -4.06
CA TRP A 13 3.12 8.73 -4.65
C TRP A 13 3.66 8.89 -6.09
N SER A 14 3.18 9.90 -6.83
CA SER A 14 3.60 10.20 -8.20
C SER A 14 5.05 10.66 -8.23
N ASP A 15 5.42 11.63 -7.38
CA ASP A 15 6.79 12.16 -7.29
C ASP A 15 7.81 11.10 -6.81
N ARG A 16 7.32 10.08 -6.11
CA ARG A 16 8.10 8.92 -5.64
C ARG A 16 8.22 7.81 -6.68
N ASN A 17 7.63 8.00 -7.86
CA ASN A 17 7.54 6.98 -8.91
C ASN A 17 6.95 5.66 -8.36
N ALA A 18 6.00 5.77 -7.43
CA ALA A 18 5.24 4.66 -6.88
C ALA A 18 4.05 4.34 -7.79
N PRO A 19 3.58 3.08 -7.80
CA PRO A 19 2.36 2.75 -8.55
C PRO A 19 1.21 3.63 -8.05
N ALA A 20 0.33 4.05 -8.94
CA ALA A 20 -0.85 4.80 -8.54
C ALA A 20 -1.71 3.92 -7.59
N PRO A 21 -2.13 4.42 -6.41
CA PRO A 21 -3.10 3.71 -5.59
C PRO A 21 -4.41 3.58 -6.37
N ASN A 22 -5.26 2.61 -6.04
CA ASN A 22 -6.61 2.59 -6.60
C ASN A 22 -7.40 3.79 -6.09
N ILE A 23 -7.35 4.02 -4.78
CA ILE A 23 -8.07 5.10 -4.11
C ILE A 23 -7.16 5.77 -3.08
N THR A 24 -7.24 7.09 -3.00
CA THR A 24 -6.71 7.88 -1.88
C THR A 24 -7.86 8.45 -1.06
N VAL A 25 -7.80 8.30 0.26
CA VAL A 25 -8.75 8.91 1.21
C VAL A 25 -7.99 9.90 2.07
N LYS A 26 -8.16 11.20 1.80
CA LYS A 26 -7.41 12.28 2.44
C LYS A 26 -8.25 12.99 3.49
N ASN A 27 -7.64 13.29 4.64
CA ASN A 27 -8.17 14.26 5.58
C ASN A 27 -7.87 15.68 5.06
N PRO A 28 -8.90 16.50 4.72
CA PRO A 28 -8.68 17.84 4.19
C PRO A 28 -8.09 18.82 5.22
N VAL A 29 -8.16 18.51 6.53
CA VAL A 29 -7.69 19.39 7.60
C VAL A 29 -6.16 19.34 7.75
N ASN A 30 -5.56 18.15 7.74
CA ASN A 30 -4.12 17.98 7.95
C ASN A 30 -3.37 17.44 6.72
N GLY A 31 -4.09 17.07 5.65
CA GLY A 31 -3.51 16.57 4.42
C GLY A 31 -3.09 15.10 4.43
N HIS A 32 -3.18 14.40 5.57
CA HIS A 32 -2.80 13.00 5.70
C HIS A 32 -3.76 12.10 4.93
N ALA A 33 -3.27 11.00 4.38
CA ALA A 33 -4.09 10.14 3.52
C ALA A 33 -3.84 8.65 3.73
N HIS A 34 -4.90 7.86 3.52
CA HIS A 34 -4.76 6.43 3.31
C HIS A 34 -4.72 6.14 1.81
N LEU A 35 -3.74 5.35 1.40
CA LEU A 35 -3.59 4.86 0.03
C LEU A 35 -4.04 3.40 -0.02
N LEU A 36 -5.08 3.14 -0.80
CA LEU A 36 -5.69 1.83 -0.96
C LEU A 36 -5.23 1.23 -2.28
N TYR A 37 -4.61 0.05 -2.21
CA TYR A 37 -4.22 -0.76 -3.36
C TYR A 37 -5.06 -2.03 -3.35
N ALA A 38 -5.81 -2.26 -4.41
CA ALA A 38 -6.64 -3.44 -4.60
C ALA A 38 -5.82 -4.54 -5.29
N LEU A 39 -5.96 -5.78 -4.81
CA LEU A 39 -5.39 -6.96 -5.45
C LEU A 39 -6.46 -7.69 -6.24
N ASN A 40 -6.17 -8.02 -7.50
CA ASN A 40 -7.04 -8.84 -8.34
C ASN A 40 -7.22 -10.25 -7.74
N ILE A 41 -6.14 -10.82 -7.19
CA ILE A 41 -6.16 -12.10 -6.49
C ILE A 41 -5.79 -11.86 -5.02
N ALA A 42 -6.73 -12.13 -4.13
CA ALA A 42 -6.50 -12.01 -2.69
C ALA A 42 -5.46 -13.02 -2.20
N VAL A 43 -4.61 -12.58 -1.26
CA VAL A 43 -3.64 -13.45 -0.59
C VAL A 43 -4.28 -13.98 0.68
N ARG A 44 -4.45 -15.31 0.75
CA ARG A 44 -5.01 -15.97 1.94
C ARG A 44 -4.01 -15.93 3.09
N THR A 45 -4.46 -15.51 4.28
CA THR A 45 -3.65 -15.38 5.51
C THR A 45 -3.94 -16.43 6.59
N ALA A 46 -4.75 -17.44 6.26
CA ALA A 46 -5.08 -18.54 7.17
C ALA A 46 -3.90 -19.52 7.37
N PRO A 47 -3.90 -20.37 8.41
CA PRO A 47 -2.80 -21.30 8.70
C PRO A 47 -2.49 -22.31 7.59
N ASP A 48 -3.45 -22.61 6.73
CA ASP A 48 -3.36 -23.52 5.58
C ASP A 48 -2.89 -22.81 4.29
N SER A 49 -2.50 -21.54 4.38
CA SER A 49 -2.11 -20.74 3.22
C SER A 49 -0.72 -21.10 2.69
N SER A 50 -0.49 -20.72 1.42
CA SER A 50 0.84 -20.83 0.81
C SER A 50 1.82 -19.87 1.48
N VAL A 51 2.76 -20.43 2.25
CA VAL A 51 3.86 -19.69 2.89
C VAL A 51 4.65 -18.87 1.86
N LYS A 52 4.85 -19.39 0.64
CA LYS A 52 5.55 -18.68 -0.43
C LYS A 52 4.77 -17.44 -0.88
N ALA A 53 3.46 -17.56 -1.06
CA ALA A 53 2.61 -16.44 -1.46
C ALA A 53 2.55 -15.37 -0.36
N LEU A 54 2.45 -15.78 0.91
CA LEU A 54 2.50 -14.87 2.04
C LEU A 54 3.81 -14.10 2.14
N LYS A 55 4.95 -14.79 2.03
CA LYS A 55 6.27 -14.14 2.05
C LYS A 55 6.43 -13.15 0.90
N TYR A 56 5.95 -13.50 -0.29
CA TYR A 56 6.01 -12.62 -1.46
C TYR A 56 5.14 -11.37 -1.28
N ALA A 57 3.90 -11.55 -0.81
CA ALA A 57 2.99 -10.44 -0.52
C ALA A 57 3.55 -9.51 0.57
N ALA A 58 4.12 -10.07 1.64
CA ALA A 58 4.75 -9.30 2.72
C ALA A 58 6.00 -8.53 2.23
N ALA A 59 6.80 -9.12 1.33
CA ALA A 59 7.94 -8.43 0.73
C ALA A 59 7.51 -7.24 -0.14
N ILE A 60 6.44 -7.39 -0.91
CA ILE A 60 5.84 -6.32 -1.71
C ILE A 60 5.27 -5.23 -0.80
N GLU A 61 4.45 -5.60 0.19
CA GLU A 61 3.85 -4.65 1.14
C GLU A 61 4.93 -3.83 1.84
N ARG A 62 5.97 -4.48 2.36
CA ARG A 62 7.09 -3.80 3.00
C ARG A 62 7.80 -2.85 2.05
N SER A 63 8.16 -3.31 0.86
CA SER A 63 8.93 -2.49 -0.10
C SER A 63 8.10 -1.31 -0.61
N LEU A 64 6.78 -1.49 -0.76
CA LEU A 64 5.85 -0.43 -1.12
C LEU A 64 5.66 0.57 0.03
N CYS A 65 5.58 0.10 1.29
CA CYS A 65 5.58 0.95 2.48
C CYS A 65 6.83 1.84 2.54
N GLU A 66 8.01 1.25 2.34
CA GLU A 66 9.29 1.96 2.29
C GLU A 66 9.32 2.99 1.14
N LYS A 67 8.91 2.60 -0.07
CA LYS A 67 8.86 3.47 -1.26
C LYS A 67 7.92 4.66 -1.07
N LEU A 68 6.76 4.44 -0.45
CA LEU A 68 5.79 5.49 -0.12
C LEU A 68 6.21 6.31 1.10
N CYS A 69 7.24 5.90 1.84
CA CYS A 69 7.55 6.40 3.17
C CYS A 69 6.29 6.49 4.04
N ALA A 70 5.50 5.41 4.02
CA ALA A 70 4.30 5.26 4.82
C ALA A 70 4.66 4.93 6.28
N ASP A 71 3.71 5.09 7.20
CA ASP A 71 3.92 4.71 8.60
C ASP A 71 4.13 3.19 8.70
N VAL A 72 5.34 2.80 9.11
CA VAL A 72 5.74 1.40 9.31
C VAL A 72 5.06 0.77 10.53
N ASN A 73 4.49 1.57 11.43
CA ASN A 73 3.77 1.11 12.61
C ASN A 73 2.25 1.03 12.39
N TYR A 74 1.76 1.42 11.21
CA TYR A 74 0.36 1.31 10.88
C TYR A 74 -0.07 -0.16 10.82
N SER A 75 -0.97 -0.55 11.73
CA SER A 75 -1.39 -1.94 11.93
C SER A 75 -2.40 -2.45 10.89
N GLY A 76 -2.94 -1.57 10.04
CA GLY A 76 -3.99 -1.92 9.09
C GLY A 76 -5.39 -2.11 9.70
N LEU A 77 -5.55 -1.91 11.01
CA LEU A 77 -6.81 -2.17 11.72
C LEU A 77 -7.87 -1.07 11.54
N ILE A 78 -7.45 0.17 11.28
CA ILE A 78 -8.34 1.33 11.16
C ILE A 78 -8.07 2.02 9.83
N CYS A 79 -9.07 2.06 8.94
CA CYS A 79 -9.00 2.80 7.69
C CYS A 79 -9.99 3.96 7.64
N LYS A 80 -9.59 5.11 7.07
CA LYS A 80 -10.51 6.19 6.70
C LYS A 80 -11.54 5.62 5.71
N ASN A 81 -12.84 5.76 6.02
CA ASN A 81 -13.93 5.20 5.22
C ASN A 81 -14.17 6.06 3.97
N PRO A 82 -13.92 5.59 2.73
CA PRO A 82 -14.13 6.38 1.51
C PRO A 82 -15.55 6.94 1.33
N PHE A 83 -16.57 6.37 1.98
CA PHE A 83 -17.95 6.82 1.88
C PHE A 83 -18.33 7.92 2.87
N HIS A 84 -17.41 8.33 3.76
CA HIS A 84 -17.66 9.39 4.72
C HIS A 84 -17.42 10.77 4.11
N LEU A 85 -18.37 11.69 4.30
CA LEU A 85 -18.37 13.02 3.66
C LEU A 85 -17.23 13.95 4.11
N GLU A 86 -16.61 13.67 5.25
CA GLU A 86 -15.47 14.48 5.76
C GLU A 86 -14.17 14.24 4.99
N TRP A 87 -14.07 13.15 4.24
CA TRP A 87 -12.84 12.81 3.53
C TRP A 87 -12.89 13.25 2.08
N GLN A 88 -11.75 13.75 1.60
CA GLN A 88 -11.55 13.97 0.17
C GLN A 88 -11.06 12.67 -0.46
N VAL A 89 -11.88 12.08 -1.31
CA VAL A 89 -11.60 10.82 -1.99
C VAL A 89 -11.27 11.06 -3.45
N MET A 90 -10.26 10.36 -3.96
CA MET A 90 -9.90 10.34 -5.37
C MET A 90 -9.63 8.90 -5.79
N GLU A 91 -10.19 8.50 -6.93
CA GLU A 91 -9.86 7.26 -7.62
C GLU A 91 -8.82 7.57 -8.70
N TRP A 92 -7.71 6.84 -8.70
CA TRP A 92 -6.64 7.02 -9.68
C TRP A 92 -6.53 5.86 -10.66
N ARG A 93 -7.08 4.71 -10.27
CA ARG A 93 -7.04 3.48 -11.06
C ARG A 93 -8.20 2.57 -10.70
N GLU A 94 -8.96 2.18 -11.71
CA GLU A 94 -10.10 1.26 -11.59
C GLU A 94 -9.61 -0.20 -11.45
N GLU A 95 -8.59 -0.60 -12.22
CA GLU A 95 -8.13 -1.99 -12.27
C GLU A 95 -7.34 -2.39 -11.02
N ALA A 96 -7.67 -3.55 -10.46
CA ALA A 96 -6.90 -4.14 -9.37
C ALA A 96 -5.54 -4.66 -9.85
N TYR A 97 -4.54 -4.59 -8.98
CA TYR A 97 -3.18 -5.02 -9.27
C TYR A 97 -3.00 -6.54 -9.15
N THR A 98 -2.08 -7.10 -9.92
CA THR A 98 -1.43 -8.35 -9.54
C THR A 98 -0.25 -8.08 -8.60
N LEU A 99 0.14 -9.07 -7.79
CA LEU A 99 1.38 -8.96 -7.02
C LEU A 99 2.62 -8.83 -7.91
N GLY A 100 2.61 -9.44 -9.10
CA GLY A 100 3.70 -9.30 -10.07
C GLY A 100 3.83 -7.85 -10.54
N GLU A 101 2.72 -7.24 -10.93
CA GLU A 101 2.71 -5.85 -11.38
C GLU A 101 3.19 -4.89 -10.28
N LEU A 102 2.74 -5.05 -9.03
CA LEU A 102 3.26 -4.21 -7.94
C LEU A 102 4.77 -4.42 -7.73
N ALA A 103 5.26 -5.64 -7.90
CA ALA A 103 6.68 -5.95 -7.75
C ALA A 103 7.54 -5.26 -8.82
N ASP A 104 7.03 -5.03 -10.03
CA ASP A 104 7.76 -4.34 -11.10
C ASP A 104 8.13 -2.89 -10.73
N TYR A 105 7.44 -2.29 -9.75
CA TYR A 105 7.76 -0.96 -9.22
C TYR A 105 8.78 -0.96 -8.07
N LEU A 106 9.22 -2.13 -7.59
CA LEU A 106 9.89 -2.30 -6.30
C LEU A 106 11.23 -3.01 -6.43
N ASP A 107 12.20 -2.61 -5.61
CA ASP A 107 13.43 -3.38 -5.43
C ASP A 107 13.26 -4.43 -4.31
N LEU A 108 12.88 -5.64 -4.70
CA LEU A 108 12.69 -6.76 -3.76
C LEU A 108 14.02 -7.43 -3.34
N SER A 109 15.16 -7.03 -3.92
CA SER A 109 16.46 -7.65 -3.61
C SER A 109 16.92 -7.39 -2.16
N ALA A 110 16.46 -6.29 -1.55
CA ALA A 110 16.73 -5.94 -0.16
C ALA A 110 16.03 -6.88 0.84
N SER A 111 14.87 -7.44 0.49
CA SER A 111 14.13 -8.39 1.33
C SER A 111 14.84 -9.74 1.41
N ALA A 112 15.44 -10.20 0.31
CA ALA A 112 16.19 -11.46 0.25
C ALA A 112 17.47 -11.45 1.12
N ARG A 113 18.04 -10.28 1.42
CA ARG A 113 19.27 -10.15 2.23
C ARG A 113 19.05 -10.35 3.73
N ARG A 114 17.81 -10.21 4.23
CA ARG A 114 17.50 -10.35 5.66
C ARG A 114 16.95 -11.73 6.05
N SER A 115 16.84 -12.66 5.09
CA SER A 115 16.43 -14.05 5.37
C SER A 115 17.61 -15.00 5.63
N ILE A 116 18.81 -14.46 5.84
CA ILE A 116 19.98 -15.19 6.32
C ILE A 116 20.35 -14.53 7.64
N ASP A 117 19.70 -14.95 8.72
CA ASP A 117 20.13 -14.85 10.12
C ASP A 117 19.26 -15.82 10.94
#